data_AF-A0A7K3W863-F1
#
_entry.id   AF-A0A7K3W863-F1
#
_cell.length_a   1.000
_cell.length_b   1.000
_cell.length_c   1.000
_cell.angle_alpha   90.00
_cell.angle_beta   90.00
_cell.angle_gamma   90.00
#
_symmetry.space_group_name_H-M   'P 1'
#
loop_
_entity.id
_entity.type
_entity.pdbx_description
1 polymer ?
#
loop_
_entity_poly.entity_id
_entity_poly.type
_entity_poly.pdbx_seq_one_letter_code
_entity_poly.pdbx_strand_id
1 'polypeptide(L)'
;MFDKITGDVMGPLEIKGGLEINGTLHGGAVVTGQLDMIGIVDGPLEVRLDGHADVEAIVKGDVHIRSGRLRMRGIIEGRLGAKPGSADVQLAVGTVINGRRLEADGTFTPMQPGTEFSFPDDVAMMALQPDASWARVA
;
A
#
# COMPACT_ATOMS: atom_id res chain seq x y z
N MET A 1 0.01 -11.27 18.43
CA MET A 1 0.49 -10.08 19.18
C MET A 1 1.35 -9.30 18.21
N PHE A 2 1.07 -8.02 17.99
CA PHE A 2 1.89 -7.15 17.15
C PHE A 2 2.98 -6.54 18.00
N ASP A 3 4.21 -6.55 17.49
CA ASP A 3 5.22 -5.62 17.99
C ASP A 3 4.87 -4.24 17.44
N LYS A 4 4.91 -3.20 18.28
CA LYS A 4 4.57 -1.83 17.88
C LYS A 4 5.80 -0.94 17.98
N ILE A 5 6.10 -0.22 16.90
CA ILE A 5 7.21 0.72 16.81
C ILE A 5 6.68 2.09 16.39
N THR A 6 7.16 3.15 17.05
CA THR A 6 6.79 4.54 16.75
C THR A 6 8.01 5.37 16.42
N GLY A 7 7.88 6.32 15.49
CA GLY A 7 8.96 7.21 15.06
C GLY A 7 9.77 6.61 13.90
N ASP A 8 11.05 6.96 13.83
CA ASP A 8 11.91 6.53 12.73
C ASP A 8 12.42 5.11 12.95
N VAL A 9 12.26 4.28 11.92
CA VAL A 9 12.64 2.86 11.90
C VAL A 9 13.62 2.65 10.77
N MET A 10 14.81 2.14 11.10
CA MET A 10 15.85 1.85 10.11
C MET A 10 15.70 0.43 9.56
N GLY A 11 15.45 0.32 8.26
CA GLY A 11 15.40 -0.92 7.49
C GLY A 11 16.66 -1.16 6.63
N PRO A 12 16.58 -2.06 5.63
CA PRO A 12 15.38 -2.80 5.21
C PRO A 12 14.92 -3.81 6.27
N LEU A 13 13.61 -3.95 6.44
CA LEU A 13 13.03 -4.92 7.38
C LEU A 13 12.53 -6.19 6.67
N GLU A 14 12.75 -7.34 7.30
CA GLU A 14 12.05 -8.58 6.98
C GLU A 14 10.97 -8.84 8.04
N ILE A 15 9.70 -8.68 7.65
CA ILE A 15 8.56 -8.79 8.56
C ILE A 15 7.95 -10.18 8.41
N LYS A 16 8.26 -11.05 9.37
CA LYS A 16 7.80 -12.46 9.41
C LYS A 16 6.67 -12.70 10.41
N GLY A 17 6.60 -11.89 11.47
CA GLY A 17 5.51 -11.86 12.45
C GLY A 17 4.55 -10.71 12.20
N GLY A 18 3.78 -10.32 13.22
CA GLY A 18 2.97 -9.09 13.18
C GLY A 18 3.76 -7.88 13.65
N LEU A 19 3.84 -6.83 12.83
CA LEU A 19 4.50 -5.57 13.15
C LEU A 19 3.58 -4.38 12.82
N GLU A 20 3.40 -3.49 13.79
CA GLU A 20 2.75 -2.17 13.61
C GLU A 20 3.82 -1.08 13.63
N ILE A 21 3.87 -0.23 12.60
CA ILE A 21 4.76 0.93 12.54
C ILE A 21 3.91 2.19 12.41
N ASN A 22 4.12 3.14 13.31
CA ASN A 22 3.58 4.50 13.20
C ASN A 22 4.74 5.51 13.16
N GLY A 23 5.11 5.94 11.96
CA GLY A 23 6.24 6.84 11.75
C GLY A 23 6.88 6.69 10.38
N THR A 24 8.21 6.78 10.33
CA THR A 24 8.98 6.69 9.08
C THR A 24 9.78 5.40 9.04
N LEU A 25 9.54 4.55 8.04
CA LEU A 25 10.38 3.39 7.76
C LEU A 25 11.38 3.74 6.66
N HIS A 26 12.67 3.82 7.00
CA HIS A 26 13.75 4.04 6.04
C HIS A 26 14.25 2.72 5.45
N GLY A 27 14.51 2.67 4.15
CA GLY A 27 15.08 1.50 3.48
C GLY A 27 14.07 0.42 3.07
N GLY A 28 12.78 0.59 3.38
CA GLY A 28 11.71 -0.30 2.91
C GLY A 28 11.52 -1.59 3.71
N ALA A 29 10.66 -2.49 3.21
CA ALA A 29 10.35 -3.75 3.87
C ALA A 29 9.95 -4.87 2.91
N VAL A 30 10.23 -6.11 3.32
CA VAL A 30 9.67 -7.34 2.76
C VAL A 30 8.74 -7.98 3.79
N VAL A 31 7.48 -8.14 3.42
CA VAL A 31 6.39 -8.63 4.27
C VAL A 31 6.02 -10.05 3.86
N THR A 32 6.29 -10.99 4.76
CA THR A 32 5.80 -12.39 4.68
C THR A 32 4.90 -12.76 5.88
N GLY A 33 4.85 -11.92 6.91
CA GLY A 33 3.93 -11.98 8.05
C GLY A 33 2.82 -10.95 7.93
N GLN A 34 2.64 -10.10 8.95
CA GLN A 34 1.68 -9.01 8.91
C GLN A 34 2.33 -7.66 9.22
N LEU A 35 2.04 -6.64 8.41
CA LEU A 35 2.46 -5.26 8.60
C LEU A 35 1.23 -4.35 8.66
N ASP A 36 1.12 -3.57 9.72
CA ASP A 36 0.21 -2.42 9.81
C ASP A 36 1.08 -1.15 9.83
N MET A 37 0.98 -0.32 8.79
CA MET A 37 1.85 0.85 8.60
C MET A 37 1.04 2.14 8.56
N ILE A 38 1.38 3.12 9.38
CA ILE A 38 0.87 4.49 9.31
C ILE A 38 2.05 5.46 9.22
N GLY A 39 2.10 6.30 8.18
CA GLY A 39 3.12 7.34 8.04
C GLY A 39 3.86 7.35 6.70
N ILE A 40 5.18 7.12 6.72
CA ILE A 40 6.03 7.21 5.52
C ILE A 40 6.89 5.96 5.38
N VAL A 41 6.95 5.38 4.19
CA VAL A 41 7.93 4.35 3.83
C VAL A 41 8.90 4.95 2.82
N ASP A 42 10.13 5.23 3.25
CA ASP A 42 11.21 5.77 2.43
C ASP A 42 12.05 4.62 1.86
N GLY A 43 11.48 3.92 0.87
CA GLY A 43 12.08 2.75 0.25
C GLY A 43 11.04 1.83 -0.40
N PRO A 44 11.48 0.71 -0.98
CA PRO A 44 10.58 -0.25 -1.60
C PRO A 44 9.76 -1.03 -0.56
N LEU A 45 8.53 -1.37 -0.90
CA LEU A 45 7.68 -2.27 -0.11
C LEU A 45 7.35 -3.50 -0.93
N GLU A 46 7.56 -4.68 -0.38
CA GLU A 46 7.23 -5.93 -1.06
C GLU A 46 6.41 -6.87 -0.18
N VAL A 47 5.31 -7.40 -0.73
CA VAL A 47 4.44 -8.40 -0.08
C VAL A 47 4.56 -9.71 -0.84
N ARG A 48 4.84 -10.81 -0.11
CA ARG A 48 5.16 -12.13 -0.69
C ARG A 48 4.58 -13.23 0.21
N LEU A 49 4.47 -14.44 -0.34
CA LEU A 49 3.83 -15.60 0.30
C LEU A 49 2.43 -15.26 0.80
N ASP A 50 2.12 -15.58 2.06
CA ASP A 50 0.86 -15.28 2.75
C ASP A 50 0.90 -13.93 3.48
N GLY A 51 1.88 -13.07 3.14
CA GLY A 51 2.06 -11.77 3.77
C GLY A 51 0.82 -10.88 3.64
N HIS A 52 0.52 -10.15 4.72
CA HIS A 52 -0.55 -9.17 4.77
C HIS A 52 0.02 -7.80 5.13
N ALA A 53 -0.27 -6.79 4.31
CA ALA A 53 0.09 -5.41 4.62
C ALA A 53 -1.16 -4.52 4.58
N ASP A 54 -1.45 -3.81 5.67
CA ASP A 54 -2.41 -2.72 5.72
C ASP A 54 -1.64 -1.40 5.89
N VAL A 55 -1.64 -0.56 4.86
CA VAL A 55 -0.72 0.57 4.72
C VAL A 55 -1.49 1.86 4.51
N GLU A 56 -1.37 2.75 5.48
CA GLU A 56 -1.82 4.13 5.44
C GLU A 56 -0.62 5.08 5.39
N ALA A 57 -0.03 5.22 4.20
CA ALA A 57 1.28 5.88 4.10
C ALA A 57 1.56 6.56 2.76
N ILE A 58 2.60 7.38 2.77
CA ILE A 58 3.34 7.77 1.56
C ILE A 58 4.49 6.78 1.39
N VAL A 59 4.47 5.99 0.31
CA VAL A 59 5.57 5.10 -0.07
C VAL A 59 6.40 5.75 -1.16
N LYS A 60 7.62 6.16 -0.78
CA LYS A 60 8.63 6.76 -1.67
C LYS A 60 9.48 5.68 -2.33
N GLY A 61 8.81 4.78 -3.05
CA GLY A 61 9.45 3.64 -3.68
C GLY A 61 8.46 2.78 -4.44
N ASP A 62 8.98 1.72 -5.06
CA ASP A 62 8.15 0.73 -5.72
C ASP A 62 7.45 -0.16 -4.69
N VAL A 63 6.17 -0.45 -4.95
CA VAL A 63 5.36 -1.39 -4.17
C VAL A 63 5.11 -2.63 -5.02
N HIS A 64 5.63 -3.78 -4.58
CA HIS A 64 5.51 -5.05 -5.30
C HIS A 64 4.71 -6.06 -4.50
N ILE A 65 3.71 -6.67 -5.12
CA ILE A 65 2.89 -7.71 -4.49
C ILE A 65 3.05 -8.96 -5.34
N ARG A 66 3.90 -9.87 -4.87
CA ARG A 66 4.19 -11.15 -5.53
C ARG A 66 3.10 -12.19 -5.27
N SER A 67 2.54 -12.15 -4.06
CA SER A 67 1.39 -12.92 -3.58
C SER A 67 0.92 -12.30 -2.26
N GLY A 68 -0.10 -12.87 -1.61
CA GLY A 68 -0.61 -12.38 -0.33
C GLY A 68 -1.62 -11.25 -0.50
N ARG A 69 -1.72 -10.36 0.49
CA ARG A 69 -2.72 -9.29 0.53
C ARG A 69 -2.12 -7.92 0.85
N LEU A 70 -2.42 -6.92 0.03
CA LEU A 70 -2.16 -5.51 0.31
C LEU A 70 -3.49 -4.76 0.39
N ARG A 71 -3.67 -4.00 1.48
CA ARG A 71 -4.66 -2.93 1.60
C ARG A 71 -3.89 -1.60 1.70
N MET A 72 -4.14 -0.67 0.80
CA MET A 72 -3.42 0.61 0.75
C MET A 72 -4.39 1.79 0.77
N ARG A 73 -4.07 2.77 1.62
CA ARG A 73 -4.67 4.11 1.72
C ARG A 73 -3.51 5.11 1.65
N GLY A 74 -3.34 5.83 0.54
CA GLY A 74 -2.21 6.78 0.48
C GLY A 74 -1.63 7.04 -0.89
N ILE A 75 -0.31 7.20 -0.92
CA ILE A 75 0.45 7.57 -2.11
C ILE A 75 1.56 6.56 -2.33
N ILE A 76 1.72 6.14 -3.58
CA ILE A 76 2.85 5.38 -4.08
C ILE A 76 3.54 6.26 -5.11
N GLU A 77 4.71 6.80 -4.77
CA GLU A 77 5.47 7.65 -5.70
C GLU A 77 6.18 6.83 -6.79
N GLY A 78 6.49 5.55 -6.50
CA GLY A 78 7.03 4.61 -7.45
C GLY A 78 5.96 3.85 -8.25
N ARG A 79 6.30 2.63 -8.66
CA ARG A 79 5.40 1.74 -9.40
C ARG A 79 4.65 0.82 -8.45
N LEU A 80 3.38 0.53 -8.78
CA LEU A 80 2.66 -0.60 -8.21
C LEU A 80 2.81 -1.81 -9.15
N GLY A 81 3.49 -2.84 -8.69
CA GLY A 81 3.69 -4.08 -9.43
C GLY A 81 2.97 -5.25 -8.76
N ALA A 82 1.80 -5.61 -9.28
CA ALA A 82 1.07 -6.82 -8.91
C ALA A 82 0.63 -7.56 -10.16
N LYS A 83 0.75 -8.89 -10.19
CA LYS A 83 0.19 -9.68 -11.28
C LYS A 83 -1.30 -9.94 -10.98
N PRO A 84 -2.23 -9.56 -11.87
CA PRO A 84 -3.65 -9.87 -11.72
C PRO A 84 -3.89 -11.35 -11.40
N GLY A 85 -4.74 -11.63 -10.41
CA GLY A 85 -5.09 -12.98 -9.97
C GLY A 85 -4.00 -13.73 -9.17
N SER A 86 -2.85 -13.10 -8.88
CA SER A 86 -1.79 -13.71 -8.05
C SER A 86 -1.76 -13.22 -6.60
N ALA A 87 -2.45 -12.11 -6.31
CA ALA A 87 -2.51 -11.50 -5.00
C ALA A 87 -3.83 -10.73 -4.83
N ASP A 88 -4.22 -10.50 -3.58
CA ASP A 88 -5.37 -9.67 -3.21
C ASP A 88 -4.88 -8.24 -2.96
N VAL A 89 -5.04 -7.36 -3.95
CA VAL A 89 -4.61 -5.96 -3.86
C VAL A 89 -5.82 -5.06 -3.83
N GLN A 90 -5.94 -4.28 -2.77
CA GLN A 90 -7.01 -3.34 -2.54
C GLN A 90 -6.46 -1.94 -2.29
N LEU A 91 -6.96 -0.96 -3.05
CA LEU A 91 -6.60 0.44 -2.92
C LEU A 91 -7.83 1.26 -2.56
N ALA A 92 -7.69 2.20 -1.65
CA ALA A 92 -8.73 3.19 -1.41
C ALA A 92 -8.94 4.08 -2.64
N VAL A 93 -10.19 4.44 -2.92
CA VAL A 93 -10.51 5.54 -3.84
C VAL A 93 -9.77 6.79 -3.37
N GLY A 94 -9.12 7.48 -4.31
CA GLY A 94 -8.22 8.60 -4.04
C GLY A 94 -6.75 8.20 -3.93
N THR A 95 -6.42 6.91 -3.85
CA THR A 95 -5.02 6.46 -3.76
C THR A 95 -4.27 6.94 -5.00
N VAL A 96 -3.07 7.49 -4.80
CA VAL A 96 -2.24 7.96 -5.90
C VAL A 96 -1.13 6.98 -6.20
N ILE A 97 -0.95 6.66 -7.47
CA ILE A 97 0.17 5.87 -7.97
C ILE A 97 0.84 6.68 -9.06
N ASN A 98 2.12 7.02 -8.85
CA ASN A 98 2.95 7.73 -9.82
C ASN A 98 2.23 8.97 -10.42
N GLY A 99 1.67 9.81 -9.53
CA GLY A 99 0.97 11.05 -9.92
C GLY A 99 -0.41 10.85 -10.55
N ARG A 100 -0.98 9.64 -10.53
CA ARG A 100 -2.35 9.37 -11.00
C ARG A 100 -3.23 8.91 -9.85
N ARG A 101 -4.40 9.52 -9.72
CA ARG A 101 -5.37 9.23 -8.67
C ARG A 101 -6.37 8.17 -9.13
N LEU A 102 -6.62 7.18 -8.28
CA LEU A 102 -7.67 6.19 -8.46
C LEU A 102 -9.04 6.81 -8.18
N GLU A 103 -9.94 6.75 -9.13
CA GLU A 103 -11.31 7.26 -9.02
C GLU A 103 -12.31 6.15 -8.63
N ALA A 104 -13.52 6.55 -8.22
CA ALA A 104 -14.56 5.63 -7.77
C ALA A 104 -15.10 4.69 -8.86
N ASP A 105 -14.85 5.00 -10.13
CA ASP A 105 -15.19 4.16 -11.28
C ASP A 105 -14.07 3.17 -11.65
N GLY A 106 -12.95 3.16 -10.92
CA GLY A 106 -11.80 2.29 -11.15
C GLY A 106 -10.79 2.82 -12.16
N THR A 107 -11.00 4.02 -12.70
CA THR A 107 -10.05 4.66 -13.60
C THR A 107 -8.97 5.43 -12.84
N PHE A 108 -7.85 5.70 -13.52
CA PHE A 108 -6.77 6.53 -12.99
C PHE A 108 -6.69 7.84 -13.76
N THR A 109 -6.84 8.97 -13.07
CA THR A 109 -6.75 10.31 -13.65
C THR A 109 -5.44 11.01 -13.26
N PRO A 110 -4.81 11.81 -14.13
CA PRO A 110 -3.67 12.63 -13.72
C PRO A 110 -4.05 13.56 -12.56
N MET A 111 -3.23 13.57 -11.52
CA MET A 111 -3.47 14.41 -10.36
C MET A 111 -3.13 15.87 -10.67
N GLN A 112 -3.96 16.79 -10.19
CA GLN A 112 -3.66 18.22 -10.23
C GLN A 112 -2.69 18.59 -9.09
N PRO A 113 -1.68 19.44 -9.34
CA PRO A 113 -0.79 19.93 -8.30
C PRO A 113 -1.57 20.58 -7.14
N GLY A 114 -1.16 20.30 -5.90
CA GLY A 114 -1.75 20.92 -4.71
C GLY A 114 -3.06 20.29 -4.21
N THR A 115 -3.44 19.11 -4.70
CA THR A 115 -4.60 18.38 -4.15
C THR A 115 -4.22 17.80 -2.79
N GLU A 116 -4.98 18.11 -1.74
CA GLU A 116 -4.82 17.50 -0.41
C GLU A 116 -5.30 16.05 -0.40
N PHE A 117 -4.62 15.22 0.38
CA PHE A 117 -4.93 13.81 0.53
C PHE A 117 -5.62 13.58 1.87
N SER A 118 -6.82 13.01 1.82
CA SER A 118 -7.53 12.53 2.98
C SER A 118 -8.12 11.16 2.64
N PHE A 119 -7.85 10.19 3.50
CA PHE A 119 -8.32 8.82 3.35
C PHE A 119 -9.12 8.44 4.60
N PRO A 120 -10.42 8.78 4.65
CA PRO A 120 -11.28 8.35 5.74
C PRO A 120 -11.28 6.82 5.90
N ASP A 121 -11.49 6.32 7.12
CA ASP A 121 -11.52 4.88 7.40
C ASP A 121 -12.58 4.12 6.59
N ASP A 122 -13.68 4.80 6.22
CA ASP A 122 -14.82 4.28 5.46
C ASP A 122 -14.71 4.50 3.94
N VAL A 123 -13.54 4.98 3.46
CA VAL A 123 -13.31 5.18 2.03
C VAL A 123 -13.54 3.89 1.26
N ALA A 124 -14.23 4.00 0.12
CA ALA A 124 -14.47 2.86 -0.74
C ALA A 124 -13.15 2.23 -1.20
N MET A 125 -13.07 0.91 -1.13
CA MET A 125 -11.92 0.15 -1.59
C MET A 125 -12.18 -0.41 -2.98
N MET A 126 -11.15 -0.41 -3.82
CA MET A 126 -11.15 -1.03 -5.15
C MET A 126 -10.16 -2.19 -5.14
N ALA A 127 -10.60 -3.36 -5.58
CA ALA A 127 -9.77 -4.55 -5.74
C ALA A 127 -9.27 -4.69 -7.18
N LEU A 128 -8.00 -5.07 -7.33
CA LEU A 128 -7.42 -5.46 -8.60
C LEU A 128 -8.04 -6.77 -9.09
N GLN A 129 -8.61 -6.73 -10.30
CA GLN A 129 -9.28 -7.86 -10.93
C GLN A 129 -8.31 -8.66 -11.82
N PRO A 130 -8.62 -9.93 -12.16
CA PRO A 130 -7.81 -10.76 -13.04
C PRO A 130 -7.58 -10.19 -14.45
N ASP A 131 -8.47 -9.32 -14.93
CA ASP A 131 -8.36 -8.62 -16.22
C ASP A 131 -7.57 -7.29 -16.13
N ALA A 132 -6.92 -7.04 -14.99
CA ALA A 132 -6.21 -5.81 -14.64
C ALA A 132 -7.09 -4.56 -14.48
N SER A 133 -8.42 -4.72 -14.42
CA SER A 133 -9.33 -3.64 -14.03
C SER A 133 -9.40 -3.47 -12.50
N TRP A 134 -10.02 -2.39 -12.06
CA TRP A 134 -10.28 -2.10 -10.65
C TRP A 134 -11.78 -2.08 -10.41
N ALA A 135 -12.26 -2.90 -9.48
CA ALA A 135 -13.67 -2.99 -9.14
C ALA A 135 -13.88 -2.77 -7.64
N ARG A 136 -15.02 -2.18 -7.28
CA ARG A 136 -15.36 -1.90 -5.89
C ARG A 136 -15.44 -3.19 -5.08
N VAL A 137 -14.84 -3.20 -3.90
CA VAL A 137 -15.02 -4.27 -2.91
C VAL A 137 -16.45 -4.19 -2.36
N ALA A 138 -17.16 -5.31 -2.41
CA ALA A 138 -18.54 -5.43 -1.93
C ALA A 138 -18.65 -5.39 -0.40
#